data_AF-A0A2A4P4H1-F1
#
_entry.id   AF-A0A2A4P4H1-F1
#
_cell.length_a   1.000
_cell.length_b   1.000
_cell.length_c   1.000
_cell.angle_alpha   90.00
_cell.angle_beta   90.00
_cell.angle_gamma   90.00
#
_symmetry.space_group_name_H-M   'P 1'
#
loop_
_entity.id
_entity.type
_entity.pdbx_description
1 polymer ?
#
loop_
_entity_poly.entity_id
_entity_poly.type
_entity_poly.pdbx_seq_one_letter_code
_entity_poly.pdbx_strand_id
1 'polypeptide(L)'
;MTNDNNAAMKTPVQALEDRRRQQGDSVAMVQPLGGDQVRRYTWNEVADEAYRMAAYLKAEGIQAGDRVALVSKNCAEWIIADLAIWVAGGVSVPLYPTLLADSVRLRRQLRRYLPSGRSVAPLARRRTAGGRQLRGDG
;
A
#
# COMPACT_ATOMS: atom_id res chain seq x y z
N MET A 1 -23.85 -29.93 -14.97
CA MET A 1 -22.40 -29.82 -14.76
C MET A 1 -22.10 -28.45 -14.20
N THR A 2 -21.99 -28.34 -12.88
CA THR A 2 -21.48 -27.13 -12.20
C THR A 2 -19.98 -27.03 -12.43
N ASN A 3 -19.51 -25.86 -12.86
CA ASN A 3 -18.11 -25.64 -13.19
C ASN A 3 -17.31 -25.44 -11.90
N ASP A 4 -16.80 -26.54 -11.32
CA ASP A 4 -15.97 -26.57 -10.11
C ASP A 4 -14.54 -26.03 -10.35
N ASN A 5 -14.40 -24.97 -11.15
CA ASN A 5 -13.12 -24.31 -11.46
C ASN A 5 -12.62 -23.35 -10.37
N ASN A 6 -13.22 -23.36 -9.18
CA ASN A 6 -12.81 -22.48 -8.08
C ASN A 6 -11.85 -23.16 -7.07
N ALA A 7 -11.48 -24.41 -7.31
CA ALA A 7 -10.41 -25.06 -6.58
C ALA A 7 -9.06 -24.56 -7.09
N ALA A 8 -8.30 -23.85 -6.23
CA ALA A 8 -6.90 -23.44 -6.39
C ALA A 8 -6.58 -22.04 -6.98
N MET A 9 -7.53 -21.11 -7.10
CA MET A 9 -7.20 -19.70 -7.32
C MET A 9 -6.64 -19.09 -6.01
N LYS A 10 -5.32 -18.94 -5.93
CA LYS A 10 -4.66 -18.30 -4.78
C LYS A 10 -4.84 -16.79 -4.85
N THR A 11 -5.26 -16.20 -3.75
CA THR A 11 -5.23 -14.74 -3.59
C THR A 11 -3.76 -14.25 -3.60
N PRO A 12 -3.51 -13.00 -4.01
CA PRO A 12 -2.16 -12.43 -3.95
C PRO A 12 -1.54 -12.49 -2.54
N VAL A 13 -2.36 -12.34 -1.49
CA VAL A 13 -1.92 -12.45 -0.09
C VAL A 13 -1.51 -13.89 0.26
N GLN A 14 -2.25 -14.90 -0.18
CA GLN A 14 -1.84 -16.30 -0.03
C GLN A 14 -0.57 -16.61 -0.81
N ALA A 15 -0.44 -16.07 -2.02
CA ALA A 15 0.74 -16.23 -2.85
C ALA A 15 2.00 -15.58 -2.23
N LEU A 16 1.84 -14.46 -1.52
CA LEU A 16 2.88 -13.81 -0.72
C LEU A 16 3.30 -14.69 0.46
N GLU A 17 2.35 -15.21 1.24
CA GLU A 17 2.66 -16.08 2.38
C GLU A 17 3.35 -17.38 1.96
N ASP A 18 2.93 -17.98 0.86
CA ASP A 18 3.58 -19.18 0.32
C ASP A 18 5.05 -18.89 -0.02
N ARG A 19 5.32 -17.75 -0.68
CA ARG A 19 6.68 -17.34 -1.04
C ARG A 19 7.52 -17.02 0.19
N ARG A 20 6.95 -16.34 1.18
CA ARG A 20 7.61 -16.06 2.45
C ARG A 20 8.03 -17.34 3.18
N ARG A 21 7.16 -18.37 3.19
CA ARG A 21 7.44 -19.66 3.82
C ARG A 21 8.48 -20.50 3.08
N GLN A 22 8.43 -20.49 1.74
CA GLN A 22 9.30 -21.33 0.92
C GLN A 22 10.67 -20.68 0.67
N GLN A 23 10.72 -19.36 0.55
CA GLN A 23 11.87 -18.61 0.02
C GLN A 23 12.01 -17.24 0.71
N GLY A 24 11.76 -17.16 2.02
CA GLY A 24 11.73 -15.91 2.79
C GLY A 24 12.96 -15.02 2.61
N ASP A 25 14.15 -15.61 2.60
CA ASP A 25 15.42 -14.86 2.50
C ASP A 25 15.87 -14.62 1.05
N SER A 26 15.14 -15.16 0.06
CA SER A 26 15.42 -14.91 -1.35
C SER A 26 14.98 -13.51 -1.75
N VAL A 27 15.72 -12.88 -2.65
CA VAL A 27 15.41 -11.56 -3.19
C VAL A 27 14.12 -11.61 -4.01
N ALA A 28 13.13 -10.82 -3.58
CA ALA A 28 11.85 -10.62 -4.25
C ALA A 28 11.90 -9.45 -5.24
N MET A 29 12.54 -8.34 -4.84
CA MET A 29 12.59 -7.11 -5.62
C MET A 29 13.95 -6.40 -5.49
N VAL A 30 14.31 -5.65 -6.52
CA VAL A 30 15.51 -4.79 -6.55
C VAL A 30 15.10 -3.39 -6.97
N GLN A 31 15.38 -2.40 -6.12
CA GLN A 31 15.05 -0.99 -6.33
C GLN A 31 16.33 -0.19 -6.56
N PRO A 32 16.52 0.42 -7.74
CA PRO A 32 17.56 1.42 -7.95
C PRO A 32 17.28 2.68 -7.12
N LEU A 33 18.29 3.17 -6.39
CA LEU A 33 18.19 4.38 -5.57
C LEU A 33 18.82 5.62 -6.25
N GLY A 34 19.51 5.43 -7.38
CA GLY A 34 20.24 6.46 -8.11
C GLY A 34 21.75 6.22 -8.07
N GLY A 35 22.44 6.54 -9.16
CA GLY A 35 23.83 6.08 -9.38
C GLY A 35 23.90 4.56 -9.44
N ASP A 36 24.98 3.98 -8.91
CA ASP A 36 25.20 2.53 -8.85
C ASP A 36 24.59 1.84 -7.60
N GLN A 37 23.77 2.56 -6.84
CA GLN A 37 23.17 2.05 -5.61
C GLN A 37 21.83 1.35 -5.87
N VAL A 38 21.69 0.14 -5.33
CA VAL A 38 20.45 -0.64 -5.37
C VAL A 38 20.09 -1.15 -3.97
N ARG A 39 18.80 -1.09 -3.63
CA ARG A 39 18.24 -1.80 -2.47
C ARG A 39 17.64 -3.12 -2.93
N ARG A 40 17.98 -4.21 -2.27
CA ARG A 40 17.35 -5.52 -2.47
C ARG A 40 16.36 -5.75 -1.34
N TYR A 41 15.22 -6.31 -1.68
CA TYR A 41 14.16 -6.68 -0.74
C TYR A 41 13.97 -8.19 -0.79
N THR A 42 14.04 -8.86 0.36
CA THR A 42 13.70 -10.28 0.47
C THR A 42 12.18 -10.48 0.61
N TRP A 43 11.68 -11.70 0.38
CA TRP A 43 10.27 -12.01 0.59
C TRP A 43 9.82 -11.76 2.05
N ASN A 44 10.69 -12.01 3.02
CA ASN A 44 10.46 -11.70 4.43
C ASN A 44 10.30 -10.18 4.64
N GLU A 45 11.24 -9.37 4.12
CA GLU A 45 11.18 -7.91 4.27
C GLU A 45 9.93 -7.31 3.61
N VAL A 46 9.57 -7.79 2.42
CA VAL A 46 8.36 -7.36 1.70
C VAL A 46 7.11 -7.65 2.52
N ALA A 47 7.00 -8.87 3.05
CA ALA A 47 5.85 -9.27 3.86
C ALA A 47 5.79 -8.45 5.16
N ASP A 48 6.90 -8.29 5.86
CA ASP A 48 6.97 -7.53 7.12
C ASP A 48 6.63 -6.05 6.93
N GLU A 49 7.13 -5.42 5.86
CA GLU A 49 6.75 -4.05 5.51
C GLU A 49 5.25 -3.96 5.15
N ALA A 50 4.72 -4.92 4.38
CA ALA A 50 3.30 -4.95 4.01
C ALA A 50 2.39 -5.15 5.23
N TYR A 51 2.73 -6.05 6.16
CA TYR A 51 1.95 -6.28 7.38
C TYR A 51 1.97 -5.07 8.32
N ARG A 52 3.13 -4.43 8.50
CA ARG A 52 3.22 -3.20 9.30
C ARG A 52 2.38 -2.08 8.70
N MET A 53 2.44 -1.90 7.39
CA MET A 53 1.64 -0.88 6.71
C MET A 53 0.15 -1.22 6.76
N ALA A 54 -0.25 -2.48 6.61
CA ALA A 54 -1.63 -2.92 6.74
C ALA A 54 -2.19 -2.66 8.15
N ALA A 55 -1.40 -2.94 9.20
CA ALA A 55 -1.76 -2.62 10.57
C ALA A 55 -1.97 -1.10 10.76
N TYR A 56 -1.11 -0.29 10.17
CA TYR A 56 -1.26 1.17 10.18
C TYR A 56 -2.51 1.63 9.44
N LEU A 57 -2.80 1.11 8.24
CA LEU A 57 -4.01 1.44 7.47
C LEU A 57 -5.28 1.12 8.27
N LYS A 58 -5.33 -0.05 8.94
CA LYS A 58 -6.45 -0.42 9.83
C LYS A 58 -6.57 0.54 11.01
N ALA A 59 -5.45 0.96 11.60
CA ALA A 59 -5.44 1.94 12.70
C ALA A 59 -5.95 3.32 12.27
N GLU A 60 -5.73 3.71 11.01
CA GLU A 60 -6.30 4.93 10.40
C GLU A 60 -7.79 4.78 10.00
N GLY A 61 -8.39 3.61 10.25
CA GLY A 61 -9.82 3.36 10.07
C GLY A 61 -10.20 2.74 8.72
N ILE A 62 -9.24 2.28 7.92
CA ILE A 62 -9.53 1.51 6.70
C ILE A 62 -10.21 0.19 7.09
N GLN A 63 -11.37 -0.07 6.47
CA GLN A 63 -12.15 -1.28 6.67
C GLN A 63 -12.05 -2.20 5.45
N ALA A 64 -12.40 -3.47 5.64
CA ALA A 64 -12.49 -4.41 4.53
C ALA A 64 -13.48 -3.90 3.45
N GLY A 65 -13.07 -3.94 2.19
CA GLY A 65 -13.85 -3.43 1.05
C GLY A 65 -13.67 -1.93 0.77
N ASP A 66 -12.96 -1.18 1.63
CA ASP A 66 -12.63 0.21 1.33
C ASP A 66 -11.66 0.32 0.16
N ARG A 67 -11.89 1.32 -0.69
CA ARG A 67 -11.09 1.56 -1.89
C ARG A 67 -9.99 2.57 -1.55
N VAL A 68 -8.74 2.14 -1.68
CA VAL A 68 -7.57 2.95 -1.35
C VAL A 68 -6.87 3.33 -2.65
N ALA A 69 -6.85 4.63 -2.94
CA ALA A 69 -6.13 5.16 -4.09
C ALA A 69 -4.63 5.20 -3.80
N LEU A 70 -3.83 4.53 -4.63
CA LEU A 70 -2.38 4.44 -4.49
C LEU A 70 -1.68 5.16 -5.65
N VAL A 71 -0.99 6.24 -5.34
CA VAL A 71 -0.25 7.06 -6.31
C VAL A 71 1.24 6.98 -6.01
N SER A 72 2.04 6.46 -6.94
CA SER A 72 3.51 6.49 -6.86
C SER A 72 4.14 6.30 -8.24
N LYS A 73 5.43 6.64 -8.33
CA LYS A 73 6.30 6.15 -9.41
C LYS A 73 6.49 4.63 -9.28
N ASN A 74 6.92 3.97 -10.36
CA ASN A 74 7.29 2.56 -10.28
C ASN A 74 8.46 2.39 -9.30
N CYS A 75 8.17 1.79 -8.15
CA CYS A 75 9.15 1.47 -7.12
C CYS A 75 8.71 0.27 -6.28
N ALA A 76 9.66 -0.38 -5.59
CA ALA A 76 9.38 -1.53 -4.73
C ALA A 76 8.37 -1.17 -3.62
N GLU A 77 8.47 0.02 -3.05
CA GLU A 77 7.57 0.49 -1.99
C GLU A 77 6.12 0.62 -2.48
N TRP A 78 5.91 0.87 -3.77
CA TRP A 78 4.57 0.90 -4.36
C TRP A 78 3.93 -0.50 -4.36
N ILE A 79 4.69 -1.53 -4.73
CA ILE A 79 4.22 -2.94 -4.66
C ILE A 79 3.94 -3.33 -3.21
N ILE A 80 4.81 -2.93 -2.27
CA ILE A 80 4.62 -3.21 -0.84
C ILE A 80 3.34 -2.54 -0.31
N ALA A 81 3.08 -1.30 -0.72
CA ALA A 81 1.85 -0.60 -0.35
C ALA A 81 0.59 -1.24 -0.97
N ASP A 82 0.67 -1.71 -2.21
CA ASP A 82 -0.41 -2.44 -2.87
C ASP A 82 -0.76 -3.73 -2.12
N LEU A 83 0.26 -4.52 -1.76
CA LEU A 83 0.12 -5.71 -0.92
C LEU A 83 -0.47 -5.35 0.46
N ALA A 84 -0.02 -4.26 1.08
CA ALA A 84 -0.54 -3.81 2.36
C ALA A 84 -2.04 -3.49 2.33
N ILE A 85 -2.52 -2.89 1.23
CA ILE A 85 -3.96 -2.62 1.04
C ILE A 85 -4.74 -3.94 0.97
N TRP A 86 -4.24 -4.93 0.23
CA TRP A 86 -4.90 -6.24 0.15
C TRP A 86 -4.85 -6.99 1.49
N VAL A 87 -3.73 -6.95 2.21
CA VAL A 87 -3.58 -7.52 3.56
C VAL A 87 -4.53 -6.81 4.55
N ALA A 88 -4.79 -5.51 4.35
CA ALA A 88 -5.77 -4.78 5.13
C ALA A 88 -7.22 -5.18 4.83
N GLY A 89 -7.46 -5.94 3.76
CA GLY A 89 -8.78 -6.29 3.24
C GLY A 89 -9.38 -5.19 2.36
N GLY A 90 -8.60 -4.16 2.02
CA GLY A 90 -8.99 -3.08 1.13
C GLY A 90 -8.85 -3.44 -0.34
N VAL A 91 -9.41 -2.59 -1.20
CA VAL A 91 -9.31 -2.67 -2.65
C VAL A 91 -8.34 -1.60 -3.11
N SER A 92 -7.18 -2.01 -3.64
CA SER A 92 -6.22 -1.06 -4.20
C SER A 92 -6.71 -0.50 -5.54
N VAL A 93 -6.60 0.83 -5.68
CA VAL A 93 -6.90 1.57 -6.90
C VAL A 93 -5.60 2.26 -7.35
N PRO A 94 -4.82 1.62 -8.25
CA PRO A 94 -3.53 2.14 -8.67
C PRO A 94 -3.68 3.33 -9.62
N LEU A 95 -2.91 4.38 -9.38
CA LEU A 95 -2.95 5.64 -10.11
C LEU A 95 -1.52 6.08 -10.46
N TYR A 96 -1.14 5.95 -11.73
CA TYR A 96 0.22 6.24 -12.18
C TYR A 96 0.41 7.73 -12.52
N PRO A 97 1.34 8.46 -11.87
CA PRO A 97 1.57 9.89 -12.13
C PRO A 97 1.89 10.23 -13.58
N THR A 98 2.59 9.34 -14.29
CA THR A 98 2.97 9.52 -15.70
C THR A 98 1.78 9.43 -16.67
N LEU A 99 0.68 8.81 -16.26
CA LEU A 99 -0.61 8.82 -16.99
C LEU A 99 -1.50 10.01 -16.58
N LEU A 100 -1.02 10.87 -15.67
CA LEU A 100 -1.80 11.88 -14.93
C LEU A 100 -1.25 13.31 -15.11
N ALA A 101 -0.71 13.64 -16.30
CA ALA A 101 -0.39 15.04 -16.63
C ALA A 101 -1.62 15.98 -16.53
N ASP A 102 -2.84 15.44 -16.54
CA ASP A 102 -4.08 16.20 -16.31
C ASP A 102 -4.70 15.87 -14.95
N SER A 103 -4.44 16.72 -13.95
CA SER A 103 -5.03 16.69 -12.60
C SER A 103 -6.58 16.65 -12.59
N VAL A 104 -7.24 17.06 -13.68
CA VAL A 104 -8.70 16.97 -13.88
C VAL A 104 -9.17 15.52 -14.10
N ARG A 105 -8.36 14.68 -14.77
CA ARG A 105 -8.68 13.27 -15.04
C ARG A 105 -8.62 12.42 -13.77
N LEU A 106 -7.69 12.74 -12.86
CA LEU A 106 -7.59 12.14 -11.52
C LEU A 106 -8.91 12.28 -10.74
N ARG A 107 -9.44 13.50 -10.66
CA ARG A 107 -10.70 13.78 -9.94
C ARG A 107 -11.91 13.09 -10.57
N ARG A 108 -11.91 12.94 -11.90
CA ARG A 108 -12.96 12.21 -12.65
C ARG A 108 -12.87 10.68 -12.47
N GLN A 109 -11.68 10.11 -12.49
CA GLN A 109 -11.48 8.68 -12.22
C GLN A 109 -11.84 8.35 -10.76
N LEU A 110 -11.36 9.14 -9.80
CA LEU A 110 -11.69 8.94 -8.39
C LEU A 110 -13.20 9.03 -8.12
N ARG A 111 -13.93 9.95 -8.78
CA ARG A 111 -15.41 10.02 -8.70
C ARG A 111 -16.11 8.75 -9.18
N ARG A 112 -15.51 8.02 -10.13
CA ARG A 112 -16.07 6.76 -10.65
C ARG A 112 -15.84 5.59 -9.68
N TYR A 113 -14.76 5.66 -8.90
CA TYR A 113 -14.41 4.62 -7.91
C TYR A 113 -14.83 4.96 -6.48
N LEU A 114 -15.26 6.18 -6.17
CA LEU A 114 -15.73 6.57 -4.84
C LEU A 114 -17.18 7.05 -4.92
N PRO A 115 -18.16 6.12 -5.03
CA PRO A 115 -19.57 6.49 -4.93
C PRO A 115 -19.81 7.08 -3.54
N SER A 116 -20.06 8.39 -3.53
CA SER A 116 -20.71 9.23 -2.51
C SER A 116 -20.61 8.76 -1.05
N GLY A 117 -19.73 9.38 -0.26
CA GLY A 117 -19.88 9.44 1.21
C GLY A 117 -18.63 9.27 2.06
N ARG A 118 -17.51 8.76 1.53
CA ARG A 118 -16.24 8.64 2.28
C ARG A 118 -15.21 9.63 1.75
N SER A 119 -14.67 10.45 2.66
CA SER A 119 -13.68 11.48 2.36
C SER A 119 -12.37 10.87 1.86
N VAL A 120 -11.86 11.36 0.74
CA VAL A 120 -10.43 11.22 0.37
C VAL A 120 -9.65 12.24 1.20
N ALA A 121 -9.39 11.90 2.45
CA ALA A 121 -8.38 12.62 3.22
C ALA A 121 -7.00 12.23 2.69
N PRO A 122 -6.14 13.17 2.31
CA PRO A 122 -4.71 12.88 2.21
C PRO A 122 -4.28 12.26 3.53
N LEU A 123 -3.48 11.19 3.50
CA LEU A 123 -2.79 10.67 4.68
C LEU A 123 -1.69 11.68 5.06
N ALA A 124 -2.12 12.87 5.49
CA ALA A 124 -1.24 13.90 6.00
C ALA A 124 -0.74 13.40 7.36
N ARG A 125 0.59 13.34 7.51
CA ARG A 125 1.26 13.04 8.78
C ARG A 125 0.57 13.87 9.88
N ARG A 126 -0.20 13.24 10.76
CA ARG A 126 -0.56 13.87 12.02
C ARG A 126 0.75 14.08 12.76
N ARG A 127 1.28 15.31 12.72
CA ARG A 127 2.30 15.74 13.68
C ARG A 127 1.71 15.48 15.05
N THR A 128 2.29 14.55 15.78
CA THR A 128 2.09 14.42 17.22
C THR A 128 2.52 15.74 17.85
N ALA A 129 1.56 16.62 18.12
CA ALA A 129 1.77 17.80 18.93
C ALA A 129 1.87 17.33 20.39
N GLY A 130 3.09 17.02 20.82
CA GLY A 130 3.44 16.66 22.19
C GLY A 130 4.85 17.14 22.49
N GLY A 131 5.03 18.46 22.57
CA GLY A 131 6.32 19.10 22.81
C GLY A 131 6.16 20.32 23.72
N ARG A 132 6.10 20.02 25.02
CA ARG A 132 6.17 20.88 26.21
C ARG A 132 6.88 22.23 25.99
N GLN A 133 6.13 23.34 26.10
CA GLN A 133 6.66 24.69 26.27
C GLN A 133 7.36 24.77 27.64
N LEU A 134 8.69 24.89 27.66
CA LEU A 134 9.43 25.28 28.86
C LEU A 134 9.41 26.82 28.92
N ARG A 135 8.64 27.38 29.87
CA ARG A 135 8.88 28.74 30.36
C ARG A 135 10.13 28.69 31.22
N GLY A 136 11.18 29.38 30.81
CA GLY A 136 12.24 29.82 31.70
C GLY A 136 11.92 31.25 32.14
N ASP A 137 11.44 31.40 33.37
CA ASP A 137 11.57 32.63 34.14
C ASP A 137 12.81 32.45 35.02
N GLY A 138 13.75 33.39 34.94
CA GLY A 138 15.00 33.44 35.71
C GLY A 138 15.83 34.63 35.29
#